data_AF-A0A383CFS7-F1
#
_entry.id   AF-A0A383CFS7-F1
#
_cell.length_a   1.000
_cell.length_b   1.000
_cell.length_c   1.000
_cell.angle_alpha   90.00
_cell.angle_beta   90.00
_cell.angle_gamma   90.00
#
_symmetry.space_group_name_H-M   'P 1'
#
loop_
_entity.id
_entity.type
_entity.pdbx_description
1 polymer ?
#
loop_
_entity_poly.entity_id
_entity_poly.type
_entity_poly.pdbx_seq_one_letter_code
_entity_poly.pdbx_strand_id
1 'polypeptide(L)'
;SVDADGNVCVSGYTTAALDGQTHYGSDDLFLVKYDSSGNKSWTRQLGTSTLDRAVDVVHDASGNAYVAGSTLGDLDYQRSQGGDDLFLVKYNSDGVKQ
;
A
#
# COMPACT_ATOMS: atom_id res chain seq x y z
N SER A 1 1.72 3.68 -10.88
CA SER A 1 2.61 2.76 -11.61
C SER A 1 1.80 1.85 -12.51
N VAL A 2 2.36 1.38 -13.62
CA VAL A 2 1.69 0.49 -14.59
C VAL A 2 2.50 -0.80 -14.70
N ASP A 3 1.85 -1.98 -14.64
CA ASP A 3 2.51 -3.27 -14.84
C ASP A 3 2.60 -3.67 -16.33
N ALA A 4 3.23 -4.81 -16.63
CA ALA A 4 3.46 -5.27 -18.00
C ALA A 4 2.17 -5.60 -18.77
N ASP A 5 1.08 -5.91 -18.05
CA ASP A 5 -0.24 -6.20 -18.62
C ASP A 5 -1.10 -4.94 -18.78
N GLY A 6 -0.55 -3.77 -18.42
CA GLY A 6 -1.24 -2.48 -18.49
C GLY A 6 -2.15 -2.19 -17.31
N ASN A 7 -2.12 -2.99 -16.23
CA ASN A 7 -2.86 -2.68 -15.03
C ASN A 7 -2.20 -1.52 -14.28
N VAL A 8 -3.00 -0.68 -13.64
CA VAL A 8 -2.55 0.51 -12.94
C VAL A 8 -2.64 0.31 -11.44
N CYS A 9 -1.54 0.52 -10.72
CA CYS A 9 -1.54 0.63 -9.27
C CYS A 9 -1.33 2.09 -8.84
N VAL A 10 -2.18 2.55 -7.92
CA VAL A 10 -2.11 3.86 -7.28
C VAL A 10 -1.87 3.65 -5.79
N SER A 11 -0.84 4.30 -5.25
CA SER A 11 -0.52 4.28 -3.83
C SER A 11 -0.57 5.69 -3.25
N GLY A 12 -0.79 5.77 -1.94
CA GLY A 12 -0.81 7.02 -1.20
C GLY A 12 -1.19 6.79 0.24
N TYR A 13 -1.80 7.79 0.86
CA TYR A 13 -2.38 7.67 2.21
C TYR A 13 -3.80 8.22 2.26
N THR A 14 -4.57 7.75 3.22
CA THR A 14 -5.96 8.16 3.50
C THR A 14 -6.14 8.41 5.00
N THR A 15 -7.04 9.32 5.37
CA THR A 15 -7.40 9.61 6.77
C THR A 15 -8.75 8.97 7.16
N ALA A 16 -9.20 8.01 6.37
CA ALA A 16 -10.45 7.28 6.54
C ALA A 16 -10.38 5.88 5.93
N ALA A 17 -11.35 5.04 6.28
CA ALA A 17 -11.55 3.72 5.68
C ALA A 17 -11.92 3.85 4.19
N LEU A 18 -11.09 3.29 3.30
CA LEU A 18 -11.33 3.26 1.86
C LEU A 18 -11.95 1.91 1.45
N ASP A 19 -13.04 1.92 0.70
CA ASP A 19 -13.68 0.71 0.14
C ASP A 19 -13.95 -0.42 1.16
N GLY A 20 -14.34 -0.05 2.39
CA GLY A 20 -14.63 -1.00 3.46
C GLY A 20 -13.40 -1.63 4.11
N GLN A 21 -12.19 -1.15 3.81
CA GLN A 21 -10.98 -1.51 4.55
C GLN A 21 -10.99 -0.88 5.97
N THR A 22 -10.14 -1.38 6.85
CA THR A 22 -10.01 -0.86 8.22
C THR A 22 -9.10 0.37 8.24
N HIS A 23 -9.53 1.39 8.98
CA HIS A 23 -8.70 2.55 9.32
C HIS A 23 -8.11 2.41 10.72
N TYR A 24 -6.79 2.55 10.84
CA TYR A 24 -6.05 2.27 12.08
C TYR A 24 -5.56 3.54 12.79
N GLY A 25 -5.08 4.53 12.04
CA GLY A 25 -4.33 5.66 12.57
C GLY A 25 -4.83 7.04 12.15
N SER A 26 -3.90 7.99 12.01
CA SER A 26 -4.19 9.31 11.44
C SER A 26 -4.17 9.24 9.91
N ASP A 27 -3.13 8.61 9.38
CA ASP A 27 -2.93 8.38 7.95
C ASP A 27 -2.61 6.90 7.80
N ASP A 28 -3.37 6.19 6.97
CA ASP A 28 -3.04 4.82 6.59
C ASP A 28 -2.61 4.78 5.13
N LEU A 29 -1.61 3.95 4.82
CA LEU A 29 -1.21 3.74 3.44
C LEU A 29 -2.30 2.97 2.69
N PHE A 30 -2.52 3.33 1.43
CA PHE A 30 -3.39 2.57 0.54
C PHE A 30 -2.65 2.13 -0.72
N LEU A 31 -3.15 1.06 -1.32
CA LEU A 31 -2.83 0.60 -2.65
C LEU A 31 -4.12 0.18 -3.36
N VAL A 32 -4.41 0.77 -4.52
CA VAL A 32 -5.55 0.41 -5.37
C VAL A 32 -5.03 -0.06 -6.72
N LYS A 33 -5.51 -1.23 -7.17
CA LYS A 33 -5.24 -1.76 -8.51
C LYS A 33 -6.46 -1.60 -9.40
N TYR A 34 -6.22 -1.14 -10.62
CA TYR A 34 -7.17 -1.09 -11.72
C TYR A 34 -6.67 -1.93 -12.89
N ASP A 35 -7.57 -2.57 -13.61
CA ASP A 35 -7.25 -3.24 -14.87
C ASP A 35 -6.94 -2.21 -15.99
N SER A 36 -6.48 -2.70 -17.14
CA SER A 36 -6.15 -1.86 -18.31
C SER A 36 -7.35 -1.14 -18.93
N SER A 37 -8.57 -1.49 -18.55
CA SER A 37 -9.81 -0.82 -18.92
C SER A 37 -10.27 0.23 -17.89
N GLY A 38 -9.53 0.37 -16.78
CA GLY A 38 -9.84 1.30 -15.70
C GLY A 38 -10.85 0.76 -14.67
N ASN A 39 -11.19 -0.53 -14.71
CA ASN A 39 -12.04 -1.13 -13.68
C ASN A 39 -11.21 -1.42 -12.44
N LYS A 40 -11.73 -1.10 -11.25
CA LYS A 40 -11.05 -1.37 -9.98
C LYS A 40 -11.04 -2.87 -9.71
N SER A 41 -9.86 -3.46 -9.56
CA SER A 41 -9.68 -4.87 -9.21
C SER A 41 -9.75 -5.06 -7.69
N TRP A 42 -8.98 -4.26 -6.94
CA TRP A 42 -8.95 -4.34 -5.47
C TRP A 42 -8.38 -3.08 -4.83
N THR A 43 -8.69 -2.93 -3.55
CA THR A 43 -8.14 -1.92 -2.64
C THR A 43 -7.51 -2.62 -1.44
N ARG A 44 -6.36 -2.13 -0.99
CA ARG A 44 -5.70 -2.52 0.25
C ARG A 44 -5.36 -1.29 1.05
N GLN A 45 -5.63 -1.36 2.35
CA GLN A 45 -5.23 -0.36 3.33
C GLN A 45 -4.44 -1.05 4.42
N LEU A 46 -3.34 -0.42 4.81
CA LEU A 46 -2.45 -0.92 5.86
C LEU A 46 -1.99 0.28 6.69
N GLY A 47 -1.95 0.11 8.00
CA GLY A 47 -1.53 1.17 8.89
C GLY A 47 -1.32 0.68 10.30
N THR A 48 -0.87 1.60 11.12
CA THR A 48 -0.67 1.50 12.56
C THR A 48 -1.62 2.48 13.25
N SER A 49 -1.50 2.66 14.56
CA SER A 49 -2.21 3.73 15.26
C SER A 49 -1.64 5.14 14.99
N THR A 50 -0.67 5.29 14.08
CA THR A 50 0.09 6.53 13.84
C THR A 50 -0.02 7.00 12.38
N LEU A 51 1.07 7.53 11.80
CA LEU A 51 1.12 7.97 10.41
C LEU A 51 1.82 6.89 9.57
N ASP A 52 1.18 6.46 8.49
CA ASP A 52 1.68 5.46 7.56
C ASP A 52 1.41 5.95 6.13
N ARG A 53 2.48 6.23 5.37
CA ARG A 53 2.36 6.89 4.07
C ARG A 53 3.13 6.17 3.00
N ALA A 54 2.43 5.61 2.01
CA ALA A 54 3.06 5.15 0.78
C ALA A 54 3.50 6.35 -0.08
N VAL A 55 4.72 6.27 -0.57
CA VAL A 55 5.36 7.30 -1.41
C VAL A 55 5.51 6.81 -2.85
N ASP A 56 5.80 5.52 -3.04
CA ASP A 56 5.98 4.94 -4.37
C ASP A 56 5.50 3.48 -4.44
N VAL A 57 5.21 3.04 -5.66
CA VAL A 57 4.87 1.65 -5.98
C VAL A 57 5.51 1.22 -7.29
N VAL A 58 6.17 0.07 -7.27
CA VAL A 58 6.75 -0.57 -8.47
C VAL A 58 6.24 -2.01 -8.62
N HIS A 59 6.41 -2.58 -9.82
CA HIS A 59 5.99 -3.95 -10.12
C HIS A 59 7.18 -4.82 -10.51
N ASP A 60 7.14 -6.11 -10.16
CA ASP A 60 8.00 -7.11 -10.78
C ASP A 60 7.36 -7.73 -12.03
N ALA A 61 8.12 -8.56 -12.74
CA ALA A 61 7.66 -9.24 -13.96
C ALA A 61 6.51 -10.24 -13.72
N SER A 62 6.21 -10.59 -12.48
CA SER A 62 5.07 -11.43 -12.10
C SER A 62 3.84 -10.61 -11.70
N GLY A 63 3.90 -9.28 -11.84
CA GLY A 63 2.78 -8.39 -11.50
C GLY A 63 2.60 -8.19 -9.99
N ASN A 64 3.58 -8.58 -9.16
CA ASN A 64 3.56 -8.25 -7.74
C ASN A 64 3.89 -6.76 -7.56
N ALA A 65 3.20 -6.10 -6.64
CA ALA A 65 3.44 -4.71 -6.30
C ALA A 65 4.34 -4.60 -5.05
N TYR A 66 5.34 -3.71 -5.11
CA TYR A 66 6.19 -3.34 -3.98
C TYR A 66 5.90 -1.89 -3.65
N VAL A 67 5.43 -1.63 -2.44
CA VAL A 67 5.06 -0.30 -1.96
C VAL A 67 6.08 0.14 -0.92
N ALA A 68 6.66 1.31 -1.13
CA ALA A 68 7.63 1.92 -0.22
C ALA A 68 7.10 3.24 0.34
N GLY A 69 7.52 3.58 1.55
CA GLY A 69 7.07 4.78 2.22
C GLY A 69 7.61 4.92 3.63
N SER A 70 7.00 5.79 4.44
CA SER A 70 7.38 6.00 5.84
C SER A 70 6.26 5.67 6.82
N THR A 71 6.64 5.28 8.03
CA THR A 71 5.75 5.04 9.16
C THR A 71 6.33 5.67 10.43
N LEU A 72 5.47 6.08 11.37
CA LEU A 72 5.87 6.46 12.74
C LEU A 72 5.57 5.35 13.77
N GLY A 73 5.18 4.16 13.31
CA GLY A 73 4.66 3.09 14.16
C GLY A 73 5.26 1.72 13.86
N ASP A 74 4.86 0.73 14.67
CA ASP A 74 5.24 -0.66 14.49
C ASP A 74 4.48 -1.28 13.30
N LEU A 75 5.01 -1.12 12.08
CA LEU A 75 4.37 -1.57 10.85
C LEU A 75 4.92 -2.94 10.40
N ASP A 76 4.02 -3.86 10.07
CA ASP A 76 4.34 -5.16 9.45
C ASP A 76 5.40 -5.98 10.21
N TYR A 77 5.23 -6.06 11.53
CA TYR A 77 6.14 -6.75 12.46
C TYR A 77 7.54 -6.12 12.56
N GLN A 78 7.76 -4.93 12.00
CA GLN A 78 8.96 -4.12 12.22
C GLN A 78 8.69 -3.14 13.35
N ARG A 79 9.56 -3.14 14.35
CA ARG A 79 9.43 -2.28 15.52
C ARG A 79 10.07 -0.92 15.26
N SER A 80 9.28 0.14 15.40
CA SER A 80 9.76 1.50 15.29
C SER A 80 10.78 1.82 16.39
N GLN A 81 11.83 2.57 16.03
CA GLN A 81 12.80 3.11 16.97
C GLN A 81 12.56 4.60 17.29
N GLY A 82 11.42 5.14 16.84
CA GLY A 82 11.04 6.54 16.93
C GLY A 82 11.46 7.35 15.70
N GLY A 83 10.69 8.41 15.40
CA GLY A 83 10.84 9.17 14.15
C GLY A 83 10.21 8.43 12.96
N ASP A 84 10.49 8.91 11.75
CA ASP A 84 10.07 8.27 10.49
C ASP A 84 10.95 7.05 10.18
N ASP A 85 10.33 5.88 10.13
CA ASP A 85 10.95 4.62 9.71
C ASP A 85 10.54 4.29 8.26
N LEU A 86 11.46 3.69 7.49
CA LEU A 86 11.19 3.19 6.14
C LEU A 86 10.43 1.85 6.21
N PHE A 87 9.45 1.67 5.34
CA PHE A 87 8.89 0.34 5.06
C PHE A 87 9.01 -0.04 3.58
N LEU A 88 8.97 -1.35 3.33
CA LEU A 88 8.72 -1.95 2.02
C LEU A 88 7.74 -3.10 2.21
N VAL A 89 6.58 -3.04 1.56
CA VAL A 89 5.56 -4.09 1.64
C VAL A 89 5.31 -4.66 0.24
N LYS A 90 5.22 -5.97 0.14
CA LYS A 90 4.89 -6.68 -1.10
C LYS A 90 3.44 -7.16 -1.10
N TYR A 91 2.75 -6.94 -2.21
CA TYR A 91 1.45 -7.56 -2.52
C TYR A 91 1.59 -8.38 -3.80
N ASN A 92 1.04 -9.60 -3.82
CA ASN A 92 0.97 -10.37 -5.05
C ASN A 92 -0.07 -9.77 -6.04
N SER A 93 -0.16 -10.31 -7.26
CA SER A 93 -1.08 -9.82 -8.30
C SER A 93 -2.55 -9.79 -7.87
N ASP A 94 -2.95 -10.69 -6.96
CA ASP A 94 -4.30 -10.79 -6.38
C ASP A 94 -4.50 -9.85 -5.17
N GLY A 95 -3.50 -9.04 -4.84
CA GLY A 95 -3.51 -8.11 -3.72
C GLY A 95 -3.33 -8.78 -2.37
N VAL A 96 -2.80 -10.00 -2.28
CA VAL A 96 -2.48 -10.65 -1.00
C VAL A 96 -1.09 -10.19 -0.55
N LYS A 97 -1.00 -9.60 0.65
CA LYS A 97 0.27 -9.20 1.26
C LYS A 97 1.17 -10.44 1.47
N GLN A 98 2.45 -10.35 1.11
CA GLN A 98 3.44 -11.44 1.19
C GLN A 98 4.43 -11.23 2.33
#